data_AF-A0A0W1QMS4-F1
#
_entry.id   AF-A0A0W1QMS4-F1
#
_cell.length_a   1.000
_cell.length_b   1.000
_cell.length_c   1.000
_cell.angle_alpha   90.00
_cell.angle_beta   90.00
_cell.angle_gamma   90.00
#
_symmetry.space_group_name_H-M   'P 1'
#
loop_
_entity.id
_entity.type
_entity.pdbx_description
1 polymer ?
#
loop_
_entity_poly.entity_id
_entity_poly.type
_entity_poly.pdbx_seq_one_letter_code
_entity_poly.pdbx_strand_id
1 'polypeptide(L)' 'MFGRLNARGEAIGRAAATEAAMRVAERVREAAPGIEVDAGAAEVTLRGRGLWRRWLAEPSLRWVGGLLR' A
#
# COMPACT_ATOMS: atom_id res chain seq x y z
N MET A 1 0.60 -15.91 -30.53
CA MET A 1 1.73 -16.16 -29.61
C MET A 1 1.79 -15.12 -28.47
N PHE A 2 1.59 -13.83 -28.76
CA PHE A 2 1.59 -12.73 -27.77
C PHE A 2 0.54 -12.82 -26.63
N GLY A 3 -0.64 -13.40 -26.85
CA GLY A 3 -1.69 -13.48 -25.81
C GLY A 3 -1.30 -14.27 -24.56
N ARG A 4 -0.47 -15.33 -24.70
CA ARG A 4 0.03 -16.10 -23.54
C ARG A 4 1.13 -15.35 -22.78
N LEU A 5 1.87 -14.47 -23.45
CA LEU A 5 2.89 -13.63 -22.83
C LEU A 5 2.24 -12.50 -22.02
N ASN A 6 1.19 -11.86 -22.55
CA ASN A 6 0.41 -10.86 -21.80
C ASN A 6 -0.25 -11.46 -20.56
N ALA A 7 -0.91 -12.61 -20.67
CA ALA A 7 -1.56 -13.25 -19.53
C ALA A 7 -0.57 -13.61 -18.40
N ARG A 8 0.66 -14.04 -18.76
CA ARG A 8 1.73 -14.28 -17.78
C ARG A 8 2.26 -12.98 -17.18
N GLY A 9 2.44 -11.94 -18.00
CA GLY A 9 2.86 -10.62 -17.54
C GLY A 9 1.87 -10.02 -16.54
N GLU A 10 0.57 -10.12 -16.81
CA GLU A 10 -0.47 -9.67 -15.88
C GLU A 10 -0.50 -10.46 -14.58
N ALA A 11 -0.30 -11.78 -14.63
CA ALA A 11 -0.25 -12.61 -13.43
C ALA A 11 0.95 -12.24 -12.54
N ILE A 12 2.13 -12.04 -13.14
CA ILE A 12 3.35 -11.62 -12.44
C ILE A 12 3.17 -10.20 -11.88
N GLY A 13 2.61 -9.29 -12.68
CA GLY A 13 2.33 -7.91 -12.25
C GLY A 13 1.36 -7.85 -11.07
N ARG A 14 0.29 -8.66 -11.11
CA ARG A 14 -0.66 -8.77 -9.99
C ARG A 14 0.01 -9.32 -8.73
N ALA A 15 0.80 -10.38 -8.84
CA ALA A 15 1.53 -10.93 -7.68
C ALA A 15 2.47 -9.89 -7.07
N ALA A 16 3.24 -9.18 -7.90
CA ALA A 16 4.15 -8.14 -7.45
C ALA A 16 3.41 -6.95 -6.79
N ALA A 17 2.26 -6.56 -7.32
CA ALA A 17 1.41 -5.52 -6.74
C ALA A 17 0.87 -5.93 -5.37
N THR A 18 0.38 -7.17 -5.22
CA THR A 18 -0.07 -7.70 -3.94
C THR A 18 1.06 -7.70 -2.91
N GLU A 19 2.25 -8.18 -3.28
CA GLU A 19 3.40 -8.16 -2.37
C GLU A 19 3.81 -6.75 -1.96
N ALA A 20 3.79 -5.80 -2.91
CA ALA A 20 4.08 -4.40 -2.61
C ALA A 20 3.04 -3.82 -1.64
N ALA A 21 1.74 -4.08 -1.86
CA ALA A 21 0.67 -3.65 -0.99
C ALA A 21 0.84 -4.22 0.44
N MET A 22 1.17 -5.51 0.57
CA MET A 22 1.44 -6.13 1.88
C MET A 22 2.64 -5.48 2.59
N ARG A 23 3.75 -5.22 1.88
CA ARG A 23 4.93 -4.55 2.45
C ARG A 23 4.60 -3.13 2.94
N VAL A 24 3.82 -2.39 2.17
CA VAL A 24 3.37 -1.05 2.55
C VAL A 24 2.48 -1.12 3.79
N ALA A 25 1.52 -2.04 3.81
CA ALA A 25 0.61 -2.21 4.93
C ALA A 25 1.35 -2.51 6.23
N GLU A 26 2.31 -3.44 6.20
CA GLU A 26 3.09 -3.80 7.39
C GLU A 26 3.90 -2.60 7.92
N ARG A 27 4.56 -1.88 7.01
CA ARG A 27 5.35 -0.70 7.38
C ARG A 27 4.48 0.43 7.97
N VAL A 28 3.23 0.54 7.55
CA VAL A 28 2.27 1.50 8.14
C VAL A 28 1.81 1.04 9.52
N ARG A 29 1.56 -0.26 9.73
CA ARG A 29 1.21 -0.81 11.05
C ARG A 29 2.31 -0.57 12.08
N GLU A 30 3.56 -0.77 11.69
CA GLU A 30 4.72 -0.49 12.54
C GLU A 30 4.87 1.00 12.84
N ALA A 31 4.74 1.86 11.82
CA ALA A 31 5.00 3.29 11.95
C ALA A 31 3.86 4.06 12.65
N ALA A 32 2.63 3.55 12.62
CA ALA A 32 1.45 4.25 13.12
C ALA A 32 0.49 3.30 13.87
N PRO A 33 0.81 2.93 15.12
CA PRO A 33 -0.09 2.16 15.96
C PRO A 33 -1.43 2.91 16.15
N GLY A 34 -2.52 2.16 16.13
CA GLY A 34 -3.89 2.68 16.23
C GLY A 34 -4.50 3.19 14.92
N ILE A 35 -3.84 2.98 13.78
CA ILE A 35 -4.46 3.07 12.45
C ILE A 35 -4.82 1.65 12.02
N GLU A 36 -6.05 1.47 11.56
CA GLU A 36 -6.50 0.24 10.92
C GLU A 36 -5.99 0.21 9.48
N VAL A 37 -5.26 -0.85 9.14
CA VAL A 37 -4.58 -1.00 7.86
C VAL A 37 -5.05 -2.27 7.18
N ASP A 38 -5.75 -2.10 6.06
CA ASP A 38 -6.25 -3.18 5.22
C ASP A 38 -5.49 -3.22 3.88
N ALA A 39 -5.00 -4.40 3.52
CA ALA A 39 -4.22 -4.61 2.30
C ALA A 39 -5.06 -5.43 1.31
N GLY A 40 -5.52 -4.78 0.24
CA GLY A 40 -6.17 -5.42 -0.88
C GLY A 40 -5.18 -5.98 -1.90
N ALA A 41 -5.70 -6.51 -3.00
CA ALA A 41 -4.88 -7.16 -4.04
C ALA A 41 -3.88 -6.21 -4.73
N ALA A 42 -4.14 -4.90 -4.77
CA ALA A 42 -3.24 -3.92 -5.37
C ALA A 42 -3.29 -2.55 -4.68
N GLU A 43 -4.01 -2.45 -3.56
CA GLU A 43 -4.26 -1.20 -2.86
C GLU A 43 -4.15 -1.39 -1.36
N VAL A 44 -3.84 -0.31 -0.64
CA VAL A 44 -3.78 -0.30 0.82
C VAL A 44 -4.74 0.76 1.32
N THR A 45 -5.70 0.33 2.13
CA THR A 45 -6.69 1.22 2.75
C THR A 45 -6.29 1.49 4.19
N LEU A 46 -6.22 2.77 4.55
CA LEU A 46 -5.92 3.24 5.91
C LEU A 46 -7.16 3.86 6.53
N ARG A 47 -7.54 3.42 7.74
CA ARG A 47 -8.69 3.94 8.48
C ARG A 47 -8.31 4.29 9.91
N GLY A 48 -8.85 5.38 10.43
CA GLY A 48 -8.57 5.81 11.80
C GLY A 48 -8.96 7.24 12.08
N ARG A 49 -9.09 7.58 13.36
CA ARG A 49 -9.48 8.93 13.80
C ARG A 49 -8.32 9.90 13.63
N GLY A 50 -8.59 11.05 13.00
CA GLY A 50 -7.60 12.11 12.82
C GLY A 50 -6.46 11.75 11.87
N LEU A 51 -6.68 10.82 10.94
CA LEU A 51 -5.67 10.30 10.02
C LEU A 51 -4.97 11.41 9.24
N TRP A 52 -5.72 12.39 8.72
CA TRP A 52 -5.17 13.57 8.04
C TRP A 52 -4.24 14.39 8.94
N ARG A 53 -4.60 14.56 10.21
CA ARG A 53 -3.81 15.35 11.17
C ARG A 53 -2.54 14.59 11.57
N ARG A 54 -2.63 13.28 11.79
CA ARG A 54 -1.47 12.41 12.02
C ARG A 54 -0.56 12.38 10.78
N TRP A 55 -1.13 12.36 9.58
CA TRP A 55 -0.33 12.35 8.36
C TRP A 55 0.56 13.59 8.19
N LEU A 56 0.07 14.75 8.63
CA LEU A 56 0.85 15.99 8.65
C LEU A 56 1.82 16.08 9.83
N ALA A 57 1.44 15.54 10.98
CA ALA A 57 2.20 15.65 12.23
C ALA A 57 3.26 14.56 12.41
N GLU A 58 3.09 13.39 11.78
CA GLU A 58 3.89 12.19 11.98
C GLU A 58 4.88 12.05 10.80
N PRO A 59 6.18 12.39 10.98
CA PRO A 59 7.16 12.38 9.90
C PRO A 59 7.36 10.99 9.29
N SER A 60 7.13 9.96 10.10
CA SER A 60 7.17 8.54 9.71
C SER A 60 6.11 8.16 8.68
N LEU A 61 5.11 9.00 8.39
CA LEU A 61 4.08 8.74 7.37
C LEU A 61 4.23 9.61 6.11
N ARG A 62 5.19 10.55 6.07
CA ARG A 62 5.41 11.43 4.90
C ARG A 62 5.80 10.67 3.63
N TRP A 63 6.49 9.53 3.76
CA TRP A 63 6.86 8.70 2.62
C TRP A 63 5.63 8.10 1.92
N VAL A 64 4.54 7.84 2.64
CA VAL A 64 3.26 7.38 2.06
C VAL A 64 2.65 8.45 1.16
N GLY A 65 2.75 9.73 1.56
CA GLY A 65 2.33 10.86 0.71
C GLY A 65 3.18 11.04 -0.55
N GLY A 66 4.45 10.62 -0.51
CA GLY A 66 5.31 10.58 -1.69
C GLY A 66 4.94 9.49 -2.71
N LEU A 67 4.27 8.41 -2.27
CA LEU A 67 3.81 7.32 -3.15
C LEU A 67 2.49 7.63 -3.87
N LEU A 68 1.74 8.63 -3.41
CA LEU A 68 0.44 9.03 -3.97
C LEU A 68 0.55 10.14 -5.03
N ARG A 69 1.77 10.52 -5.43
CA ARG A 69 2.05 11.51 -6.47
C ARG A 69 2.43 10.85 -7.77
#